data_AF-A0A1J8Q0E3-F1
#
_entry.id   AF-A0A1J8Q0E3-F1
#
_cell.length_a   1.000
_cell.length_b   1.000
_cell.length_c   1.000
_cell.angle_alpha   90.00
_cell.angle_beta   90.00
_cell.angle_gamma   90.00
#
_symmetry.space_group_name_H-M   'P 1'
#
loop_
_entity.id
_entity.type
_entity.pdbx_description
1 polymer ?
#
loop_
_entity_poly.entity_id
_entity_poly.type
_entity_poly.pdbx_seq_one_letter_code
_entity_poly.pdbx_strand_id
1 'polypeptide(L)'
;MVDLPVPQNYYVITSESLGNDEPVGVIWDEGVIRAVPGKKTMWSLQCVNKETGLYTGCHTESGCAAGMSVNSDGSPGVPGRLDEMQHWTLKKAGDGLSISREFNGVEFYSYIDDDGNITASPLGMGKIQSWVFQPANSE
;
A
#
# COMPACT_ATOMS: atom_id res chain seq x y z
N MET A 1 3.44 -4.88 -21.24
CA MET A 1 4.39 -4.47 -20.18
C MET A 1 3.56 -3.76 -19.13
N VAL A 2 3.78 -4.05 -17.85
CA VAL A 2 2.99 -3.42 -16.77
C VAL A 2 3.60 -2.06 -16.51
N ASP A 3 2.81 -0.99 -16.64
CA ASP A 3 3.28 0.35 -16.34
C ASP A 3 3.37 0.52 -14.82
N LEU A 4 4.54 0.20 -14.27
CA LEU A 4 4.86 0.48 -12.88
C LEU A 4 4.90 2.00 -12.65
N PRO A 5 4.57 2.49 -11.44
CA PRO A 5 4.47 3.91 -11.19
C PRO A 5 5.83 4.60 -11.38
N VAL A 6 5.82 5.77 -11.99
CA VAL A 6 7.01 6.66 -12.01
C VAL A 6 7.15 7.38 -10.66
N PRO A 7 8.34 7.76 -10.22
CA PRO A 7 8.50 8.52 -8.97
C PRO A 7 7.75 9.86 -9.01
N GLN A 8 6.74 10.02 -8.15
CA GLN A 8 5.93 11.23 -7.96
C GLN A 8 4.94 11.02 -6.80
N ASN A 9 4.00 11.95 -6.63
CA ASN A 9 2.92 11.86 -5.64
C ASN A 9 1.70 11.14 -6.21
N TYR A 10 1.12 10.24 -5.42
CA TYR A 10 -0.05 9.45 -5.79
C TYR A 10 -1.10 9.44 -4.67
N TYR A 11 -2.36 9.29 -5.08
CA TYR A 11 -3.37 8.66 -4.25
C TYR A 11 -3.31 7.15 -4.50
N VAL A 12 -3.31 6.38 -3.42
CA VAL A 12 -3.40 4.91 -3.49
C VAL A 12 -4.82 4.52 -3.15
N ILE A 13 -5.51 3.91 -4.10
CA ILE A 13 -6.91 3.49 -3.97
C ILE A 13 -7.04 2.02 -4.34
N THR A 14 -8.03 1.32 -3.82
CA THR A 14 -8.32 -0.01 -4.35
C THR A 14 -9.13 0.09 -5.64
N SER A 15 -8.87 -0.82 -6.59
CA SER A 15 -9.72 -1.00 -7.78
C SER A 15 -10.99 -1.81 -7.50
N GLU A 16 -11.12 -2.39 -6.29
CA GLU A 16 -12.19 -3.32 -5.98
C GLU A 16 -13.41 -2.63 -5.36
N SER A 17 -14.61 -3.06 -5.75
CA SER A 17 -15.82 -2.64 -5.07
C SER A 17 -15.94 -3.40 -3.75
N LEU A 18 -15.86 -2.67 -2.64
CA LEU A 18 -16.01 -3.20 -1.29
C LEU A 18 -17.42 -2.97 -0.74
N GLY A 19 -18.44 -2.99 -1.61
CA GLY A 19 -19.83 -2.71 -1.23
C GLY A 19 -20.12 -1.24 -0.89
N ASN A 20 -19.16 -0.35 -1.17
CA ASN A 20 -19.31 1.11 -1.01
C ASN A 20 -19.50 1.78 -2.38
N ASP A 21 -20.27 2.87 -2.40
CA ASP A 21 -20.48 3.68 -3.60
C ASP A 21 -19.24 4.52 -3.98
N GLU A 22 -18.33 4.72 -3.02
CA GLU A 22 -17.10 5.50 -3.19
C GLU A 22 -15.86 4.60 -3.23
N PRO A 23 -14.83 4.95 -4.03
CA PRO A 23 -13.54 4.28 -3.99
C PRO A 23 -12.92 4.34 -2.59
N VAL A 24 -12.31 3.23 -2.16
CA VAL A 24 -11.62 3.16 -0.87
C VAL A 24 -10.16 3.55 -1.06
N GLY A 25 -9.74 4.63 -0.38
CA GLY A 25 -8.38 5.14 -0.44
C GLY A 25 -7.56 4.82 0.80
N VAL A 26 -6.24 4.75 0.61
CA VAL A 26 -5.26 4.64 1.68
C VAL A 26 -4.98 6.02 2.25
N ILE A 27 -5.26 6.20 3.53
CA ILE A 27 -5.12 7.47 4.23
C ILE A 27 -4.10 7.39 5.36
N TRP A 28 -3.58 8.56 5.72
CA TRP A 28 -2.82 8.76 6.95
C TRP A 28 -3.74 9.31 8.05
N ASP A 29 -3.77 8.65 9.20
CA ASP A 29 -4.55 9.02 10.37
C ASP A 29 -3.66 8.99 11.62
N GLU A 30 -3.05 10.15 11.93
CA GLU A 30 -2.25 10.35 13.15
C GLU A 30 -1.16 9.29 13.42
N GLY A 31 -0.49 8.80 12.38
CA GLY A 31 0.55 7.77 12.52
C GLY A 31 0.07 6.36 12.22
N VAL A 32 -1.21 6.18 11.90
CA VAL A 32 -1.80 4.92 11.44
C VAL A 32 -2.18 5.03 9.97
N ILE A 33 -2.00 3.96 9.20
CA ILE A 33 -2.43 3.88 7.81
C ILE A 33 -3.75 3.09 7.76
N ARG A 34 -4.77 3.67 7.14
CA ARG A 34 -6.12 3.10 7.07
C ARG A 34 -6.66 3.06 5.65
N ALA A 35 -7.62 2.17 5.40
CA ALA A 35 -8.46 2.17 4.21
C ALA A 35 -9.79 2.82 4.56
N VAL A 36 -10.15 3.91 3.88
CA VAL A 36 -11.41 4.63 4.16
C VAL A 36 -12.15 4.99 2.86
N PRO A 37 -13.44 4.64 2.72
CA PRO A 37 -14.26 5.05 1.59
C PRO A 37 -14.29 6.57 1.42
N GLY A 38 -14.16 7.05 0.19
CA GLY A 38 -14.28 8.47 -0.17
C GLY A 38 -13.11 9.36 0.29
N LYS A 39 -12.16 8.82 1.06
CA LYS A 39 -11.00 9.57 1.55
C LYS A 39 -9.73 9.07 0.89
N LYS A 40 -8.82 10.00 0.61
CA LYS A 40 -7.50 9.73 0.03
C LYS A 40 -6.50 10.73 0.60
N THR A 41 -5.27 10.27 0.81
CA THR A 41 -4.14 11.12 1.18
C THR A 41 -3.02 10.95 0.16
N MET A 42 -2.19 11.98 -0.03
CA MET A 42 -1.09 11.94 -0.98
C MET A 42 0.13 11.22 -0.40
N TRP A 43 0.66 10.29 -1.17
CA TRP A 43 1.86 9.51 -0.88
C TRP A 43 2.94 9.83 -1.90
N SER A 44 4.13 10.18 -1.43
CA SER A 44 5.30 10.31 -2.32
C SER A 44 5.89 8.93 -2.52
N LEU A 45 6.00 8.49 -3.77
CA LEU A 45 6.52 7.18 -4.13
C LEU A 45 7.85 7.33 -4.88
N GLN A 46 8.86 6.56 -4.49
CA GLN A 46 10.20 6.55 -5.08
C GLN A 46 10.52 5.14 -5.58
N CYS A 47 11.08 5.05 -6.79
CA CYS A 47 11.55 3.79 -7.36
C CYS A 47 12.96 3.51 -6.85
N VAL A 48 13.15 2.35 -6.21
CA VAL A 48 14.45 1.89 -5.71
C VAL A 48 15.08 0.93 -6.71
N ASN A 49 14.30 0.00 -7.25
CA ASN A 49 14.74 -0.89 -8.32
C ASN A 49 13.57 -1.21 -9.26
N LYS A 50 13.65 -0.71 -10.50
CA LYS A 50 12.60 -0.90 -11.50
C LYS A 50 12.49 -2.35 -11.99
N GLU A 51 13.60 -3.08 -12.07
CA GLU A 51 13.63 -4.46 -12.57
C GLU A 51 12.89 -5.42 -11.64
N THR A 52 13.02 -5.20 -10.34
CA THR A 52 12.34 -6.00 -9.31
C THR A 52 11.01 -5.41 -8.85
N GLY A 53 10.66 -4.21 -9.33
CA GLY A 53 9.48 -3.48 -8.88
C GLY A 53 9.59 -3.03 -7.42
N LEU A 54 10.79 -2.70 -6.94
CA LEU A 54 11.04 -2.25 -5.57
C LEU A 54 10.86 -0.75 -5.44
N TYR A 55 10.01 -0.34 -4.50
CA TYR A 55 9.65 1.04 -4.23
C TYR A 55 9.73 1.35 -2.73
N THR A 56 9.80 2.63 -2.41
CA THR A 56 9.57 3.15 -1.06
C THR A 56 8.63 4.33 -1.14
N GLY A 57 7.98 4.68 -0.03
CA GLY A 57 7.10 5.84 -0.01
C GLY A 57 6.85 6.40 1.37
N CYS A 58 6.46 7.67 1.39
CA CYS A 58 6.11 8.39 2.60
C CYS A 58 4.84 9.21 2.44
N HIS A 59 4.19 9.46 3.57
CA HIS A 59 3.10 10.41 3.63
C HIS A 59 3.65 11.82 3.35
N THR A 60 3.11 12.51 2.34
CA THR A 60 3.67 13.77 1.83
C THR A 60 3.70 14.91 2.86
N GLU A 61 2.68 15.05 3.71
CA GLU A 61 2.62 16.15 4.66
C GLU A 61 3.51 15.91 5.89
N SER A 62 3.45 14.70 6.44
CA SER A 62 4.22 14.37 7.66
C SER A 62 5.68 13.96 7.38
N GLY A 63 6.00 13.63 6.13
CA GLY A 63 7.28 13.02 5.73
C GLY A 63 7.51 11.60 6.26
N CYS A 64 6.57 11.04 7.05
CA CYS A 64 6.74 9.74 7.68
C CYS A 64 6.71 8.60 6.68
N ALA A 65 7.60 7.62 6.86
CA ALA A 65 7.66 6.42 6.04
C ALA A 65 6.36 5.61 6.15
N ALA A 66 5.88 5.12 5.00
CA ALA A 66 4.78 4.18 4.94
C ALA A 66 5.30 2.78 5.25
N GLY A 67 4.77 2.18 6.31
CA GLY A 67 5.36 1.02 6.93
C GLY A 67 4.35 0.04 7.48
N MET A 68 4.80 -1.21 7.65
CA MET A 68 4.11 -2.19 8.46
C MET A 68 5.09 -2.71 9.50
N SER A 69 4.68 -2.62 10.76
CA SER A 69 5.43 -3.17 11.89
C SER A 69 5.36 -4.70 11.85
N VAL A 70 6.21 -5.36 12.64
CA VAL A 70 6.18 -6.81 12.82
C VAL A 70 5.98 -7.08 14.30
N ASN A 71 4.97 -7.87 14.64
CA ASN A 71 4.69 -8.26 16.01
C ASN A 71 5.75 -9.25 16.51
N SER A 72 5.80 -9.48 17.83
CA SER A 72 6.77 -10.40 18.45
C SER A 72 6.65 -11.85 17.99
N ASP A 73 5.48 -12.24 17.49
CA ASP A 73 5.21 -13.57 16.94
C ASP A 73 5.56 -13.68 15.43
N GLY A 74 6.09 -12.61 14.84
CA GLY A 74 6.43 -12.54 13.42
C GLY A 74 5.25 -12.23 12.49
N SER A 75 4.04 -12.03 13.03
CA SER A 75 2.90 -11.58 12.23
C SER A 75 3.02 -10.10 11.85
N PRO A 76 2.41 -9.67 10.74
CA PRO A 76 2.32 -8.26 10.41
C PRO A 76 1.57 -7.48 11.48
N GLY A 77 2.17 -6.37 11.93
CA GLY A 77 1.55 -5.43 12.85
C GLY A 77 0.71 -4.39 12.13
N VAL A 78 0.24 -3.40 12.88
CA VAL A 78 -0.60 -2.32 12.34
C VAL A 78 0.21 -1.49 11.33
N PRO A 79 -0.30 -1.26 10.11
CA PRO A 79 0.29 -0.34 9.15
C PRO A 79 0.28 1.09 9.69
N GLY A 80 1.41 1.80 9.55
CA GLY A 80 1.56 3.07 10.22
C GLY A 80 2.92 3.72 10.01
N ARG A 81 3.18 4.72 10.85
CA ARG A 81 4.45 5.39 10.98
C ARG A 81 5.54 4.39 11.31
N LEU A 82 6.65 4.47 10.59
CA LEU A 82 7.92 3.91 11.02
C LEU A 82 9.02 4.96 10.97
N ASP A 83 10.04 4.75 11.80
CA ASP A 83 11.21 5.63 11.83
C ASP A 83 12.17 5.34 10.65
N GLU A 84 12.10 4.14 10.07
CA GLU A 84 12.90 3.75 8.91
C GLU A 84 12.04 3.52 7.67
N MET A 85 12.56 3.96 6.51
CA MET A 85 11.95 3.71 5.21
C MET A 85 11.94 2.22 4.89
N GLN A 86 10.75 1.68 4.64
CA GLN A 86 10.58 0.31 4.18
C GLN A 86 10.53 0.25 2.66
N HIS A 87 10.90 -0.92 2.15
CA HIS A 87 10.82 -1.25 0.74
C HIS A 87 9.64 -2.18 0.48
N TRP A 88 8.92 -1.88 -0.60
CA TRP A 88 7.72 -2.56 -1.04
C TRP A 88 7.91 -3.02 -2.47
N THR A 89 7.46 -4.24 -2.75
CA THR A 89 7.45 -4.80 -4.09
C THR A 89 6.10 -4.54 -4.73
N LEU A 90 6.11 -3.92 -5.91
CA LEU A 90 4.94 -3.66 -6.74
C LEU A 90 4.92 -4.62 -7.94
N LYS A 91 3.84 -5.39 -8.09
CA LYS A 91 3.63 -6.31 -9.23
C LYS A 91 2.24 -6.13 -9.80
N LYS A 92 2.00 -6.53 -11.05
CA LYS A 92 0.64 -6.47 -11.63
C LYS A 92 -0.32 -7.38 -10.88
N ALA A 93 -1.48 -6.86 -10.52
CA ALA A 93 -2.59 -7.63 -9.96
C ALA A 93 -3.90 -7.04 -10.47
N GLY A 94 -4.72 -7.84 -11.15
CA GLY A 94 -5.96 -7.35 -11.76
C GLY A 94 -5.73 -6.11 -12.64
N ASP A 95 -6.51 -5.07 -12.40
CA ASP A 95 -6.41 -3.79 -13.11
C ASP A 95 -5.34 -2.85 -12.54
N GLY A 96 -4.90 -3.08 -11.30
CA GLY A 96 -3.89 -2.29 -10.60
C GLY A 96 -2.60 -3.05 -10.34
N LEU A 97 -2.04 -2.84 -9.16
CA LEU A 97 -0.80 -3.44 -8.67
C LEU A 97 -1.03 -4.07 -7.30
N SER A 98 -0.34 -5.15 -7.01
CA SER A 98 -0.17 -5.62 -5.64
C SER A 98 0.92 -4.82 -4.95
N ILE A 99 0.82 -4.72 -3.63
CA ILE A 99 1.84 -4.14 -2.76
C ILE A 99 2.23 -5.21 -1.75
N SER A 100 3.49 -5.66 -1.79
CA SER A 100 3.98 -6.73 -0.94
C SER A 100 5.33 -6.43 -0.31
N ARG A 101 5.68 -7.18 0.73
CA ARG A 101 7.02 -7.19 1.33
C ARG A 101 7.38 -8.58 1.80
N GLU A 102 8.65 -8.93 1.68
CA GLU A 102 9.17 -10.18 2.25
C GLU A 102 9.50 -10.01 3.75
N PHE A 103 9.01 -10.94 4.55
CA PHE A 103 9.35 -11.12 5.96
C PHE A 103 9.79 -12.56 6.18
N ASN A 104 11.02 -12.76 6.65
CA ASN A 104 11.58 -14.09 6.95
C ASN A 104 11.44 -15.11 5.79
N GLY A 105 11.65 -14.66 4.54
CA GLY A 105 11.54 -15.51 3.34
C GLY A 105 10.11 -15.76 2.86
N VAL A 106 9.10 -15.11 3.45
CA VAL A 106 7.70 -15.21 3.05
C VAL A 106 7.22 -13.85 2.56
N GLU A 107 6.62 -13.81 1.37
CA GLU A 107 6.03 -12.59 0.81
C GLU A 107 4.62 -12.37 1.38
N PHE A 108 4.42 -11.21 2.01
CA PHE A 108 3.15 -10.76 2.54
C PHE A 108 2.56 -9.69 1.63
N TYR A 109 1.35 -9.91 1.17
CA TYR A 109 0.61 -8.97 0.35
C TYR A 109 -0.30 -8.14 1.22
N SER A 110 -0.30 -6.83 1.03
CA SER A 110 -1.26 -5.94 1.67
C SER A 110 -2.66 -6.11 1.07
N TYR A 111 -3.67 -6.09 1.92
CA TYR A 111 -5.08 -6.18 1.55
C TYR A 111 -5.95 -5.47 2.59
N ILE A 112 -7.24 -5.34 2.29
CA ILE A 112 -8.25 -4.83 3.22
C ILE A 112 -9.01 -6.02 3.78
N ASP A 113 -8.99 -6.21 5.10
CA ASP A 113 -9.69 -7.32 5.77
C ASP A 113 -11.21 -7.10 5.86
N ASP A 114 -11.92 -8.11 6.37
CA ASP A 114 -13.39 -8.07 6.52
C ASP A 114 -13.87 -6.94 7.46
N ASP A 115 -12.99 -6.43 8.33
CA ASP A 115 -13.26 -5.30 9.23
C ASP A 115 -12.90 -3.93 8.58
N GLY A 116 -12.44 -3.94 7.33
CA GLY A 116 -12.06 -2.74 6.58
C GLY A 116 -10.67 -2.20 6.93
N ASN A 117 -9.84 -2.96 7.63
CA ASN A 117 -8.49 -2.54 8.00
C ASN A 117 -7.47 -2.96 6.95
N ILE A 118 -6.44 -2.13 6.76
CA ILE A 118 -5.28 -2.55 5.97
C ILE A 118 -4.43 -3.46 6.85
N THR A 119 -4.11 -4.63 6.32
CA THR A 119 -3.21 -5.61 6.94
C THR A 119 -2.44 -6.35 5.84
N ALA A 120 -1.71 -7.40 6.20
CA ALA A 120 -1.05 -8.26 5.22
C ALA A 120 -1.04 -9.73 5.60
N SER A 121 -0.99 -10.60 4.59
CA SER A 121 -0.89 -12.04 4.79
C SER A 121 -0.17 -12.69 3.61
N PRO A 122 0.33 -13.92 3.78
CA PRO A 122 0.63 -14.77 2.64
C PRO A 122 -0.67 -14.94 1.84
N LEU A 123 -0.60 -14.76 0.51
CA LEU A 123 -1.72 -14.91 -0.44
C LEU A 123 -2.92 -13.94 -0.32
N GLY A 124 -2.91 -12.95 0.59
CA GLY A 124 -3.93 -11.90 0.75
C GLY A 124 -5.38 -12.41 0.76
N MET A 125 -5.91 -12.90 1.88
CA MET A 125 -7.29 -13.44 2.00
C MET A 125 -7.80 -14.30 0.82
N GLY A 126 -6.91 -15.06 0.18
CA GLY A 126 -7.26 -15.92 -0.97
C GLY A 126 -7.27 -15.22 -2.33
N LYS A 127 -7.13 -13.88 -2.38
CA LYS A 127 -6.94 -13.10 -3.61
C LYS A 127 -6.09 -11.86 -3.35
N ILE A 128 -5.01 -11.72 -4.12
CA ILE A 128 -4.15 -10.54 -4.07
C ILE A 128 -4.93 -9.27 -4.41
N GLN A 129 -4.99 -8.33 -3.46
CA GLN A 129 -5.61 -7.02 -3.61
C GLN A 129 -4.98 -6.24 -4.77
N SER A 130 -5.83 -5.61 -5.57
CA SER A 130 -5.42 -4.70 -6.63
C SER A 130 -5.54 -3.24 -6.17
N TRP A 131 -4.40 -2.56 -6.17
CA TRP A 131 -4.23 -1.15 -5.81
C TRP A 131 -3.91 -0.30 -7.04
N VAL A 132 -4.59 0.82 -7.19
CA VAL A 132 -4.39 1.80 -8.26
C VAL A 132 -3.63 2.99 -7.68
N PHE A 133 -2.56 3.35 -8.36
CA PHE A 133 -1.74 4.52 -8.05
C PHE A 133 -2.19 5.65 -8.99
N GLN A 134 -3.10 6.49 -8.52
CA GLN A 134 -3.60 7.64 -9.27
C GLN A 134 -2.67 8.84 -9.05
N PRO A 135 -2.02 9.41 -10.09
CA PRO A 135 -1.17 10.57 -9.92
C PRO A 135 -1.91 11.74 -9.26
N ALA A 136 -1.28 12.40 -8.27
CA ALA A 136 -1.90 13.53 -7.58
C ALA A 136 -1.83 14.83 -8.39
N ASN A 137 -0.95 14.90 -9.39
CA ASN A 137 -0.75 16.08 -10.25
C ASN A 137 -1.67 16.13 -11.47
N SER A 138 -2.61 15.19 -11.60
CA SER A 138 -3.51 15.07 -12.76
C SER A 138 -4.91 15.64 -12.51
N GLU A 139 -5.07 16.56 -11.56
CA GLU A 139 -6.27 17.40 -11.42
C GLU A 139 -6.15 18.68 -12.25
#